data_AF-A0A7I9XNX4-F1
#
_entry.id   AF-A0A7I9XNX4-F1
#
_cell.length_a   1.000
_cell.length_b   1.000
_cell.length_c   1.000
_cell.angle_alpha   90.00
_cell.angle_beta   90.00
_cell.angle_gamma   90.00
#
_symmetry.space_group_name_H-M   'P 1'
#
loop_
_entity.id
_entity.type
_entity.pdbx_description
1 polymer ?
#
loop_
_entity_poly.entity_id
_entity_poly.type
_entity_poly.pdbx_seq_one_letter_code
_entity_poly.pdbx_strand_id
1 'polypeptide(L)'
;MPFTRAGALWSALIAGFLVLIVLLVFVTQNTDPVDLRFLAWQWSLPLGVAILLAAVCGGLVTALAGTARIFQLRRAAKRTLAARR
;
A
#
# COMPACT_ATOMS: atom_id res chain seq x y z
N MET A 1 10.94 0.64 25.91
CA MET A 1 11.51 1.96 25.59
C MET A 1 10.43 2.77 24.87
N PRO A 2 10.14 4.01 25.26
CA PRO A 2 9.08 4.78 24.61
C PRO A 2 9.44 4.98 23.14
N PHE A 3 8.54 4.61 22.22
CA PHE A 3 8.72 4.87 20.80
C PHE A 3 8.68 6.37 20.59
N THR A 4 9.85 6.98 20.38
CA THR A 4 9.92 8.36 19.93
C THR A 4 9.42 8.41 18.48
N ARG A 5 8.74 9.49 18.10
CA ARG A 5 8.28 9.68 16.70
C ARG A 5 9.44 9.56 15.71
N ALA A 6 10.63 10.02 16.13
CA ALA A 6 11.87 9.86 15.39
C ALA A 6 12.25 8.38 15.23
N GLY A 7 12.24 7.57 16.30
CA GLY A 7 12.54 6.14 16.23
C GLY A 7 11.59 5.37 15.30
N ALA A 8 10.29 5.66 15.39
CA ALA A 8 9.30 5.05 14.49
C ALA A 8 9.54 5.43 13.01
N LEU A 9 9.90 6.69 12.74
CA LEU A 9 10.23 7.14 11.39
C LEU A 9 11.50 6.45 10.87
N TRP A 10 12.56 6.36 11.68
CA TRP A 10 13.79 5.67 11.30
C TRP A 10 13.56 4.19 10.98
N SER A 11 12.79 3.48 11.82
CA SER A 11 12.41 2.09 11.53
C SER A 11 11.60 1.96 10.23
N ALA A 12 10.67 2.89 9.99
CA ALA A 12 9.89 2.90 8.75
C ALA A 12 10.76 3.17 7.51
N LEU A 13 11.74 4.08 7.62
CA LEU A 13 12.68 4.35 6.53
C LEU A 13 13.54 3.14 6.21
N ILE A 14 14.08 2.45 7.22
CA ILE A 14 14.88 1.23 7.03
C ILE A 14 14.02 0.13 6.38
N ALA A 15 12.82 -0.11 6.90
CA ALA A 15 11.90 -1.09 6.33
C ALA A 15 11.54 -0.75 4.89
N GLY A 16 11.24 0.53 4.60
CA GLY A 16 10.94 1.01 3.26
C GLY A 16 12.11 0.83 2.29
N PHE A 17 13.34 1.08 2.74
CA PHE A 17 14.54 0.88 1.93
C PHE A 17 14.80 -0.59 1.62
N LEU A 18 14.60 -1.49 2.59
CA LEU A 18 14.68 -2.94 2.36
C LEU A 18 13.65 -3.41 1.34
N VAL A 19 12.40 -2.95 1.47
CA VAL A 19 11.36 -3.22 0.48
C VAL A 19 11.76 -2.70 -0.89
N LEU A 20 12.27 -1.46 -0.99
CA LEU A 20 12.72 -0.88 -2.25
C LEU A 20 13.81 -1.72 -2.92
N ILE A 21 14.81 -2.20 -2.18
CA ILE A 21 15.86 -3.06 -2.71
C ILE A 21 15.26 -4.33 -3.31
N VAL A 22 14.36 -5.00 -2.58
CA VAL A 22 13.70 -6.22 -3.06
C VAL A 22 12.91 -5.94 -4.34
N LEU A 23 12.17 -4.82 -4.39
CA LEU A 23 11.42 -4.45 -5.58
C LEU A 23 12.32 -4.16 -6.78
N LEU A 24 13.45 -3.48 -6.57
CA LEU A 24 14.41 -3.20 -7.64
C LEU A 24 14.99 -4.49 -8.20
N VAL A 25 15.47 -5.40 -7.34
CA VAL A 25 15.97 -6.72 -7.75
C VAL A 25 14.90 -7.48 -8.52
N PHE A 26 13.67 -7.48 -8.02
CA PHE A 26 12.56 -8.16 -8.68
C PHE A 26 12.27 -7.58 -10.08
N VAL A 27 12.23 -6.25 -10.23
CA VAL A 27 11.97 -5.60 -11.53
C VAL A 27 13.12 -5.85 -12.52
N THR A 28 14.37 -5.74 -12.08
CA THR A 28 15.52 -5.92 -12.98
C THR A 28 15.74 -7.37 -13.38
N GLN A 29 15.35 -8.33 -12.53
CA GLN A 29 15.41 -9.76 -12.85
C GLN A 29 14.22 -10.26 -13.68
N ASN A 30 13.06 -9.58 -13.64
CA ASN A 30 11.83 -10.04 -14.29
C ASN A 30 11.40 -9.07 -15.41
N THR A 31 12.32 -8.77 -16.33
CA THR A 31 12.08 -7.91 -17.49
C THR A 31 11.42 -8.62 -18.66
N ASP A 32 11.44 -9.95 -18.68
CA ASP A 32 10.86 -10.73 -19.77
C ASP A 32 9.33 -10.57 -19.80
N PRO A 33 8.75 -10.24 -20.97
CA PRO A 33 7.30 -10.11 -21.10
C PRO A 33 6.60 -11.45 -20.87
N VAL A 34 5.51 -11.42 -20.09
CA VAL A 34 4.63 -12.58 -19.88
C VAL A 34 3.23 -12.21 -20.35
N ASP A 35 2.60 -13.12 -21.08
CA ASP A 35 1.21 -12.97 -21.50
C ASP A 35 0.26 -13.24 -20.34
N LEU A 36 -0.49 -12.20 -19.96
CA LEU A 36 -1.46 -12.25 -18.89
C LEU A 36 -2.87 -12.17 -19.46
N ARG A 37 -3.71 -13.13 -19.06
CA ARG A 37 -5.13 -13.18 -19.42
C ARG A 37 -5.96 -12.92 -18.18
N PHE A 38 -6.77 -11.86 -18.20
CA PHE A 38 -7.65 -11.48 -17.11
C PHE A 38 -9.07 -11.28 -17.65
N LEU A 39 -9.98 -12.20 -17.30
CA LEU A 39 -11.32 -12.28 -17.89
C LEU A 39 -11.25 -12.33 -19.42
N ALA A 40 -11.72 -11.29 -20.11
CA ALA A 40 -11.69 -11.17 -21.57
C ALA A 40 -10.46 -10.40 -22.10
N TRP A 41 -9.67 -9.78 -21.22
CA TRP A 41 -8.50 -9.02 -21.63
C TRP A 41 -7.24 -9.89 -21.67
N GLN A 42 -6.40 -9.61 -22.67
CA GLN A 42 -5.06 -10.16 -22.79
C GLN A 42 -4.06 -9.03 -22.97
N TRP A 43 -2.97 -9.07 -22.22
CA TRP A 43 -1.92 -8.07 -22.21
C TRP A 43 -0.57 -8.78 -22.10
N SER A 44 0.48 -8.18 -22.64
CA SER A 44 1.84 -8.67 -22.49
C SER A 44 2.67 -7.58 -21.82
N LEU A 45 3.19 -7.88 -20.64
CA LEU A 45 4.04 -6.95 -19.88
C LEU A 45 4.97 -7.74 -18.96
N PRO A 46 6.13 -7.16 -18.58
CA PRO A 46 7.08 -7.85 -17.71
C PRO A 46 6.40 -8.30 -16.41
N LEU A 47 6.67 -9.53 -15.99
CA LEU A 47 6.08 -10.10 -14.78
C LEU A 47 6.29 -9.18 -13.56
N GLY A 48 7.47 -8.55 -13.50
CA GLY A 48 7.80 -7.54 -12.50
C GLY A 48 6.80 -6.40 -12.41
N VAL A 49 6.49 -5.80 -13.56
CA VAL A 49 5.58 -4.66 -13.69
C VAL A 49 4.15 -5.08 -13.35
N ALA A 50 3.71 -6.25 -13.79
CA ALA A 50 2.37 -6.75 -13.52
C ALA A 50 2.08 -6.91 -12.03
N ILE A 51 2.99 -7.58 -11.30
CA ILE A 51 2.82 -7.84 -9.87
C ILE A 51 2.91 -6.52 -9.07
N LEU A 52 3.81 -5.61 -9.44
CA LEU A 52 3.90 -4.30 -8.80
C LEU A 52 2.61 -3.48 -8.97
N LEU A 53 2.06 -3.44 -10.18
CA LEU A 53 0.78 -2.75 -10.43
C LEU A 53 -0.34 -3.37 -9.60
N ALA A 54 -0.43 -4.69 -9.52
CA ALA A 54 -1.40 -5.38 -8.68
C ALA A 54 -1.26 -5.00 -7.19
N ALA A 55 -0.03 -4.96 -6.69
CA ALA A 55 0.27 -4.55 -5.32
C ALA A 55 -0.13 -3.09 -5.04
N VAL A 56 0.18 -2.17 -5.97
CA VAL A 56 -0.22 -0.76 -5.87
C VAL A 56 -1.74 -0.62 -5.84
N CYS A 57 -2.45 -1.28 -6.77
CA CYS A 57 -3.91 -1.26 -6.81
C CYS A 57 -4.52 -1.79 -5.50
N GLY A 58 -4.06 -2.93 -4.99
CA GLY A 58 -4.52 -3.48 -3.71
C GLY A 58 -4.21 -2.56 -2.51
N GLY A 59 -3.02 -1.94 -2.53
CA GLY A 59 -2.62 -0.95 -1.53
C GLY A 59 -3.50 0.29 -1.54
N LEU A 60 -3.84 0.82 -2.72
CA LEU A 60 -4.76 1.95 -2.88
C LEU A 60 -6.15 1.63 -2.33
N VAL A 61 -6.71 0.46 -2.67
CA VAL A 61 -8.01 0.02 -2.13
C VAL A 61 -7.96 -0.06 -0.59
N THR A 62 -6.89 -0.64 -0.04
CA THR A 62 -6.70 -0.75 1.42
C THR A 62 -6.57 0.62 2.08
N ALA A 63 -5.80 1.54 1.47
CA ALA A 63 -5.64 2.90 1.97
C ALA A 63 -6.96 3.69 1.95
N LEU A 64 -7.75 3.55 0.90
CA LEU A 64 -9.07 4.15 0.79
C LEU A 64 -10.02 3.61 1.87
N ALA A 65 -10.07 2.29 2.04
CA ALA A 65 -10.90 1.66 3.08
C ALA A 65 -10.46 2.10 4.49
N GLY A 66 -9.16 2.13 4.77
CA GLY A 66 -8.60 2.62 6.02
C GLY A 66 -8.94 4.09 6.29
N THR A 67 -8.80 4.94 5.26
CA THR A 67 -9.13 6.37 5.35
C THR A 67 -10.62 6.58 5.60
N ALA A 68 -11.49 5.86 4.89
CA ALA A 68 -12.94 5.89 5.11
C ALA A 68 -13.30 5.49 6.54
N ARG A 69 -12.69 4.42 7.08
CA ARG A 69 -12.87 3.99 8.46
C ARG A 69 -12.44 5.07 9.46
N ILE A 70 -11.28 5.68 9.26
CA ILE A 70 -10.79 6.76 10.15
C ILE A 70 -11.74 7.97 10.11
N PHE A 71 -12.24 8.33 8.92
CA PHE A 71 -13.21 9.41 8.76
C PHE A 71 -14.53 9.12 9.49
N GLN A 72 -15.06 7.90 9.34
CA GLN A 72 -16.26 7.45 10.05
C GLN A 72 -16.08 7.53 11.56
N LEU A 73 -14.96 7.03 12.10
CA LEU A 73 -14.64 7.09 13.52
C LEU A 73 -14.56 8.53 14.04
N ARG A 74 -13.91 9.43 13.29
CA ARG A 74 -13.83 10.86 13.64
C ARG A 74 -15.21 11.51 13.68
N ARG A 75 -16.09 11.19 12.71
CA ARG A 75 -17.46 11.73 12.66
C ARG A 75 -18.32 11.20 13.82
N ALA A 76 -18.21 9.92 14.14
CA ALA A 76 -18.90 9.31 15.27
C ALA A 76 -18.46 9.94 16.60
N ALA A 77 -17.15 10.08 16.83
CA ALA A 77 -16.62 10.70 18.04
C ALA A 77 -17.13 12.14 18.24
N LYS A 78 -17.18 12.95 17.16
CA LYS A 78 -17.74 14.31 17.20
C LYS A 78 -19.23 14.32 17.56
N ARG A 79 -20.03 13.39 17.02
CA ARG A 79 -21.46 13.27 17.34
C ARG A 79 -21.69 12.87 18.80
N THR A 80 -20.93 11.91 19.31
CA THR A 80 -21.01 11.49 20.72
C THR A 80 -20.63 12.63 21.67
N LEU A 81 -19.65 13.46 21.31
CA LEU A 81 -19.28 14.64 22.10
C LEU A 81 -20.38 15.72 22.11
N ALA A 82 -21.03 15.94 20.97
CA ALA A 82 -22.12 16.90 20.84
C ALA A 82 -23.40 16.47 21.60
N ALA A 83 -23.69 15.16 21.64
CA ALA A 83 -24.83 14.61 22.39
C ALA A 83 -24.61 14.58 23.92
N ARG A 84 -23.37 14.78 24.39
CA ARG A 84 -23.02 14.89 25.82
C ARG A 84 -23.02 16.33 26.35
N ARG A 85 -23.17 17.33 25.46
CA ARG A 85 -23.37 18.74 25.83
C ARG A 85 -24.85 19.06 25.82
#